data_AF-A0A0K1QBY9-F1
#
_entry.id   AF-A0A0K1QBY9-F1
#
_cell.length_a   1.000
_cell.length_b   1.000
_cell.length_c   1.000
_cell.angle_alpha   90.00
_cell.angle_beta   90.00
_cell.angle_gamma   90.00
#
_symmetry.space_group_name_H-M   'P 1'
#
loop_
_entity.id
_entity.type
_entity.pdbx_description
1 polymer ?
#
loop_
_entity_poly.entity_id
_entity_poly.type
_entity_poly.pdbx_seq_one_letter_code
_entity_poly.pdbx_strand_id
1 'polypeptide(L)'
;MNCSIFALELCARFEPGGRLHTQLLGLLRNHPANANLQQKWHFCRQAASELLVALPIVERGCWDYFDDDARARHDYAQWVRGMTTEEGARTTPSGDDPYRGGPRYMTFTMAFLLVNGSHTDLALRRVCEIPEQRLWHRETFRHILSNLGVLNFAGIQSDVAYMIPRDAGWGLTLEDLQLPKFHYLRPLV
;
A
#
# COMPACT_ATOMS: atom_id res chain seq x y z
N MET A 1 22.40 12.56 4.22
CA MET A 1 22.24 11.10 4.18
C MET A 1 21.42 10.77 2.95
N ASN A 2 21.90 9.88 2.09
CA ASN A 2 21.15 9.47 0.91
C ASN A 2 20.04 8.51 1.31
N CYS A 3 18.94 8.55 0.56
CA CYS A 3 17.75 7.73 0.79
C CYS A 3 17.44 6.83 -0.40
N SER A 4 16.73 5.76 -0.10
CA SER A 4 16.04 4.93 -1.08
C SER A 4 14.57 4.88 -0.69
N ILE A 5 13.68 4.51 -1.61
CA ILE A 5 12.26 4.34 -1.31
C ILE A 5 11.83 2.93 -1.66
N PHE A 6 10.94 2.37 -0.84
CA PHE A 6 10.07 1.28 -1.24
C PHE A 6 8.62 1.73 -1.06
N ALA A 7 7.78 1.47 -2.05
CA ALA A 7 6.34 1.69 -1.95
C ALA A 7 5.57 0.50 -2.52
N LEU A 8 4.40 0.24 -1.94
CA LEU A 8 3.47 -0.79 -2.36
C LEU A 8 2.05 -0.28 -2.17
N GLU A 9 1.24 -0.38 -3.22
CA GLU A 9 -0.20 -0.17 -3.14
C GLU A 9 -0.93 -1.35 -3.79
N LEU A 10 -1.95 -1.86 -3.09
CA LEU A 10 -2.83 -2.90 -3.60
C LEU A 10 -4.27 -2.42 -3.61
N CYS A 11 -4.94 -2.64 -4.73
CA CYS A 11 -6.36 -2.36 -4.93
C CYS A 11 -7.14 -3.68 -4.93
N ALA A 12 -7.98 -3.86 -3.92
CA ALA A 12 -8.78 -5.05 -3.71
C ALA A 12 -10.27 -4.74 -3.83
N ARG A 13 -11.06 -5.79 -4.11
CA ARG A 13 -12.51 -5.70 -3.95
C ARG A 13 -12.86 -5.30 -2.54
N PHE A 14 -13.76 -4.35 -2.43
CA PHE A 14 -14.21 -3.79 -1.18
C PHE A 14 -15.58 -4.34 -0.81
N GLU A 15 -15.60 -5.06 0.31
CA GLU A 15 -16.81 -5.50 0.97
C GLU A 15 -16.95 -4.75 2.29
N PRO A 16 -17.97 -3.89 2.46
CA PRO A 16 -18.23 -3.22 3.73
C PRO A 16 -18.33 -4.21 4.90
N GLY A 17 -17.50 -4.03 5.93
CA GLY A 17 -17.44 -4.95 7.07
C GLY A 17 -16.74 -6.29 6.78
N GLY A 18 -16.20 -6.47 5.56
CA GLY A 18 -15.39 -7.62 5.19
C GLY A 18 -14.11 -7.71 6.02
N ARG A 19 -13.51 -8.91 6.05
CA ARG A 19 -12.32 -9.21 6.87
C ARG A 19 -11.16 -8.26 6.55
N LEU A 20 -10.81 -8.10 5.27
CA LEU A 20 -9.66 -7.27 4.86
C LEU A 20 -9.81 -5.83 5.35
N HIS A 21 -10.96 -5.21 5.08
CA HIS A 21 -11.26 -3.84 5.51
C HIS A 21 -11.20 -3.70 7.02
N THR A 22 -11.89 -4.57 7.75
CA THR A 22 -11.98 -4.49 9.21
C THR A 22 -10.62 -4.70 9.87
N GLN A 23 -9.82 -5.64 9.38
CA GLN A 23 -8.49 -5.92 9.94
C GLN A 23 -7.51 -4.78 9.64
N LEU A 24 -7.39 -4.32 8.39
CA LEU A 24 -6.47 -3.23 8.02
C LEU A 24 -6.87 -1.91 8.69
N LEU A 25 -8.17 -1.59 8.75
CA LEU A 25 -8.66 -0.42 9.45
C LEU A 25 -8.40 -0.51 10.96
N GLY A 26 -8.59 -1.70 11.55
CA GLY A 26 -8.26 -1.98 12.94
C GLY A 26 -6.77 -1.77 13.24
N LEU A 27 -5.89 -2.27 12.37
CA LEU A 27 -4.44 -2.04 12.48
C LEU A 27 -4.11 -0.55 12.42
N LEU A 28 -4.67 0.19 11.46
CA LEU A 28 -4.43 1.63 11.33
C LEU A 28 -4.94 2.42 12.54
N ARG A 29 -6.14 2.11 13.04
CA ARG A 29 -6.75 2.82 14.18
C ARG A 29 -6.06 2.54 15.51
N ASN A 30 -5.58 1.31 15.69
CA ASN A 30 -4.94 0.88 16.93
C ASN A 30 -3.43 1.12 16.93
N HIS A 31 -2.85 1.56 15.80
CA HIS A 31 -1.43 1.87 15.73
C HIS A 31 -1.11 3.12 16.57
N PRO A 32 -0.19 3.04 17.56
CA PRO A 32 0.13 4.19 18.39
C PRO A 32 0.76 5.33 17.58
N ALA A 33 0.35 6.57 17.82
CA ALA A 33 0.95 7.74 17.17
C ALA A 33 2.46 7.87 17.46
N ASN A 34 2.88 7.47 18.68
CA ASN A 34 4.28 7.43 19.11
C ASN A 34 4.82 5.98 19.11
N ALA A 35 4.50 5.20 18.07
CA ALA A 35 4.94 3.82 17.97
C ALA A 35 6.47 3.72 17.97
N ASN A 36 6.99 2.85 18.83
CA ASN A 36 8.41 2.49 18.82
C ASN A 36 8.73 1.56 17.62
N LEU A 37 10.02 1.32 17.36
CA LEU A 37 10.48 0.54 16.21
C LEU A 37 9.88 -0.88 16.17
N GLN A 38 9.71 -1.52 17.32
CA GLN A 38 9.12 -2.86 17.42
C GLN A 38 7.62 -2.83 17.07
N GLN A 39 6.88 -1.84 17.55
CA GLN A 39 5.47 -1.66 17.23
C GLN A 39 5.24 -1.39 15.75
N LYS A 40 6.10 -0.58 15.11
CA LYS A 40 6.07 -0.36 13.66
C LYS A 40 6.35 -1.65 12.87
N TRP A 41 7.33 -2.43 13.32
CA TRP A 41 7.61 -3.74 12.73
C TRP A 41 6.43 -4.71 12.84
N HIS A 42 5.81 -4.80 14.02
CA HIS A 42 4.62 -5.64 14.21
C HIS A 42 3.46 -5.19 13.32
N PHE A 43 3.21 -3.88 13.23
CA PHE A 43 2.18 -3.32 12.35
C PHE A 43 2.41 -3.74 10.89
N CYS A 44 3.62 -3.52 10.36
CA CYS A 44 3.92 -3.85 8.96
C CYS A 44 3.78 -5.35 8.70
N ARG A 45 4.25 -6.20 9.61
CA ARG A 45 4.11 -7.65 9.50
C ARG A 45 2.64 -8.10 9.50
N GLN A 46 1.80 -7.51 10.33
CA GLN A 46 0.36 -7.81 10.37
C GLN A 46 -0.34 -7.32 9.09
N ALA A 47 -0.05 -6.10 8.64
CA ALA A 47 -0.59 -5.58 7.39
C ALA A 47 -0.20 -6.46 6.19
N ALA A 48 1.08 -6.84 6.09
CA ALA A 48 1.56 -7.74 5.04
C ALA A 48 0.85 -9.11 5.08
N SER A 49 0.63 -9.67 6.27
CA SER A 49 -0.11 -10.92 6.45
C SER A 49 -1.56 -10.81 5.98
N GLU A 50 -2.24 -9.72 6.28
CA GLU A 50 -3.62 -9.51 5.84
C GLU A 50 -3.72 -9.32 4.33
N LEU A 51 -2.77 -8.58 3.74
CA LEU A 51 -2.67 -8.41 2.29
C LEU A 51 -2.38 -9.74 1.58
N LEU A 52 -1.53 -10.60 2.15
CA LEU A 52 -1.25 -11.94 1.61
C LEU A 52 -2.51 -12.81 1.54
N VAL A 53 -3.31 -12.81 2.61
CA VAL A 53 -4.59 -13.56 2.64
C VAL A 53 -5.57 -12.99 1.61
N ALA A 54 -5.55 -11.67 1.40
CA ALA A 54 -6.43 -11.00 0.44
C ALA A 54 -5.97 -11.05 -1.02
N LEU A 55 -4.74 -11.49 -1.33
CA LEU A 55 -4.23 -11.52 -2.70
C LEU A 55 -5.19 -12.11 -3.76
N PRO A 56 -6.01 -13.15 -3.48
CA PRO A 56 -6.98 -13.65 -4.46
C PRO A 56 -8.05 -12.63 -4.90
N ILE A 57 -8.37 -11.65 -4.06
CA ILE A 57 -9.37 -10.60 -4.34
C ILE A 57 -8.72 -9.25 -4.74
N VAL A 58 -7.40 -9.21 -4.84
CA VAL A 58 -6.65 -8.05 -5.35
C VAL A 58 -6.69 -8.07 -6.88
N GLU A 59 -7.16 -6.96 -7.46
CA GLU A 59 -7.32 -6.82 -8.91
C GLU A 59 -6.23 -5.97 -9.54
N ARG A 60 -5.70 -4.99 -8.81
CA ARG A 60 -4.65 -4.09 -9.28
C ARG A 60 -3.61 -3.85 -8.20
N GLY A 61 -2.40 -3.50 -8.60
CA GLY A 61 -1.35 -3.12 -7.68
C GLY A 61 -0.25 -2.32 -8.35
N CYS A 62 0.54 -1.66 -7.53
CA CYS A 62 1.78 -1.02 -7.92
C CYS A 62 2.80 -1.22 -6.81
N TRP A 63 4.05 -1.38 -7.18
CA TRP A 63 5.15 -1.36 -6.23
C TRP A 63 6.35 -0.71 -6.92
N ASP A 64 7.17 -0.03 -6.13
CA ASP A 64 8.33 0.68 -6.63
C ASP A 64 9.47 0.58 -5.63
N TYR A 65 10.69 0.46 -6.15
CA TYR A 65 11.92 0.63 -5.39
C TYR A 65 12.88 1.51 -6.18
N PHE A 66 13.38 2.59 -5.58
CA PHE A 66 14.40 3.46 -6.18
C PHE A 66 15.50 3.77 -5.18
N ASP A 67 16.75 3.64 -5.62
CA ASP A 67 17.96 3.90 -4.83
C ASP A 67 18.62 5.27 -5.12
N ASP A 68 17.86 6.17 -5.77
CA ASP A 68 18.24 7.56 -6.02
C ASP A 68 17.64 8.51 -4.97
N ASP A 69 18.46 9.31 -4.29
CA ASP A 69 18.01 10.16 -3.16
C ASP A 69 16.97 11.20 -3.58
N ALA A 70 17.17 11.87 -4.71
CA ALA A 70 16.28 12.93 -5.17
C ALA A 70 14.90 12.35 -5.54
N ARG A 71 14.88 11.25 -6.29
CA ARG A 71 13.67 10.53 -6.64
C ARG A 71 12.98 9.93 -5.41
N ALA A 72 13.72 9.29 -4.52
CA ALA A 72 13.17 8.67 -3.32
C ALA A 72 12.43 9.67 -2.44
N ARG A 73 13.01 10.87 -2.24
CA ARG A 73 12.36 11.94 -1.48
C ARG A 73 11.14 12.50 -2.18
N HIS A 74 11.22 12.70 -3.50
CA HIS A 74 10.11 13.20 -4.29
C HIS A 74 8.92 12.23 -4.24
N ASP A 75 9.15 10.96 -4.54
CA ASP A 75 8.13 9.92 -4.58
C ASP A 75 7.55 9.70 -3.18
N TYR A 76 8.37 9.68 -2.13
CA TYR A 76 7.87 9.54 -0.77
C TYR A 76 6.95 10.70 -0.37
N ALA A 77 7.28 11.93 -0.79
CA ALA A 77 6.41 13.09 -0.57
C ALA A 77 5.09 12.97 -1.35
N GLN A 78 5.06 12.34 -2.54
CA GLN A 78 3.81 12.03 -3.24
C GLN A 78 2.97 11.04 -2.43
N TRP A 79 3.57 9.95 -1.94
CA TRP A 79 2.86 8.95 -1.14
C TRP A 79 2.28 9.52 0.16
N VAL A 80 3.04 10.38 0.84
CA VAL A 80 2.56 11.10 2.03
C VAL A 80 1.42 12.05 1.68
N ARG A 81 1.49 12.76 0.54
CA ARG A 81 0.42 13.65 0.10
C ARG A 81 -0.91 12.94 -0.07
N GLY A 82 -0.91 11.69 -0.55
CA GLY A 82 -2.11 10.85 -0.65
C GLY A 82 -2.87 10.65 0.68
N MET A 83 -2.25 10.92 1.84
CA MET A 83 -2.96 10.98 3.13
C MET A 83 -3.68 12.30 3.41
N THR A 84 -3.18 13.40 2.84
CA THR A 84 -3.45 14.77 3.29
C THR A 84 -4.22 15.61 2.28
N THR A 85 -4.10 15.30 0.99
CA THR A 85 -4.93 15.93 -0.01
C THR A 85 -6.35 15.40 0.15
N GLU A 86 -7.37 16.23 -0.10
CA GLU A 86 -8.74 15.76 -0.36
C GLU A 86 -8.76 14.98 -1.69
N GLU A 87 -7.87 14.01 -1.85
CA GLU A 87 -7.84 13.05 -2.94
C GLU A 87 -8.91 11.97 -2.72
N GLY A 88 -10.13 12.40 -2.35
CA GLY A 88 -11.31 11.61 -2.61
C GLY A 88 -11.42 11.46 -4.12
N ALA A 89 -11.39 10.23 -4.64
CA ALA A 89 -11.83 10.02 -6.03
C ALA A 89 -13.28 10.47 -6.19
N ARG A 90 -14.00 10.43 -5.07
CA ARG A 90 -15.39 10.76 -4.93
C ARG A 90 -15.52 12.00 -4.05
N THR A 91 -16.43 12.89 -4.46
CA THR A 91 -16.93 14.02 -3.67
C THR A 91 -18.27 13.70 -3.00
N THR A 92 -18.88 12.58 -3.40
CA THR A 92 -20.13 12.05 -2.86
C THR A 92 -19.98 10.55 -2.52
N PRO A 93 -20.79 10.02 -1.59
CA PRO A 93 -20.82 8.58 -1.35
C PRO A 93 -21.03 7.78 -2.63
N SER A 94 -20.71 6.49 -2.55
CA SER A 94 -20.78 5.51 -3.64
C SER A 94 -22.13 5.40 -4.37
N GLY A 95 -23.20 6.00 -3.85
CA GLY A 95 -24.58 5.79 -4.30
C GLY A 95 -25.19 4.53 -3.68
N ASP A 96 -26.45 4.26 -4.02
CA ASP A 96 -27.32 3.32 -3.28
C ASP A 96 -26.98 1.83 -3.41
N ASP A 97 -27.29 1.14 -2.30
CA ASP A 97 -27.29 -0.29 -2.01
C ASP A 97 -26.04 -1.11 -2.44
N PRO A 98 -25.15 -1.53 -1.50
CA PRO A 98 -24.01 -2.40 -1.79
C PRO A 98 -24.39 -3.77 -2.39
N TYR A 99 -25.69 -4.14 -2.36
CA TYR A 99 -26.21 -5.38 -2.96
C TYR A 99 -26.77 -5.19 -4.38
N ARG A 100 -27.01 -3.95 -4.84
CA ARG A 100 -27.52 -3.65 -6.20
C ARG A 100 -26.57 -2.81 -7.06
N GLY A 101 -25.53 -2.22 -6.45
CA GLY A 101 -24.48 -1.49 -7.15
C GLY A 101 -23.38 -2.38 -7.77
N GLY A 102 -22.62 -1.82 -8.70
CA GLY A 102 -21.41 -2.46 -9.23
C GLY A 102 -20.31 -2.67 -8.18
N PRO A 103 -19.23 -3.39 -8.52
CA PRO A 103 -18.16 -3.71 -7.59
C PRO A 103 -17.52 -2.44 -7.02
N ARG A 104 -17.18 -2.50 -5.73
CA ARG A 104 -16.47 -1.46 -5.02
C ARG A 104 -15.04 -1.88 -4.76
N TYR A 105 -14.16 -0.92 -4.59
CA TYR A 105 -12.74 -1.14 -4.37
C TYR A 105 -12.21 -0.29 -3.22
N MET A 106 -11.13 -0.80 -2.62
CA MET A 106 -10.32 -0.10 -1.65
C MET A 106 -8.86 -0.30 -2.02
N THR A 107 -8.04 0.71 -1.76
CA THR A 107 -6.59 0.61 -1.84
C THR A 107 -5.99 0.64 -0.45
N PHE A 108 -4.89 -0.08 -0.28
CA PHE A 108 -4.04 -0.01 0.90
C PHE A 108 -2.61 0.23 0.46
N THR A 109 -2.01 1.26 1.04
CA THR A 109 -0.70 1.79 0.64
C THR A 109 0.26 1.69 1.81
N MET A 110 1.49 1.27 1.53
CA MET A 110 2.63 1.35 2.44
C MET A 110 3.82 1.94 1.69
N ALA A 111 4.50 2.92 2.26
CA ALA A 111 5.76 3.41 1.73
C ALA A 111 6.78 3.67 2.85
N PHE A 112 8.05 3.41 2.54
CA PHE A 112 9.17 3.55 3.46
C PHE A 112 10.28 4.35 2.78
N LEU A 113 10.71 5.43 3.41
CA LEU A 113 11.92 6.14 3.08
C LEU A 113 13.07 5.51 3.88
N LEU A 114 13.96 4.83 3.18
CA LEU A 114 15.04 4.02 3.72
C LEU A 114 16.34 4.81 3.80
N VAL A 115 17.16 4.51 4.81
CA VAL A 115 18.55 4.97 4.82
C VAL A 115 19.34 4.13 3.81
N ASN A 116 19.86 4.78 2.76
CA ASN A 116 20.58 4.09 1.69
C ASN A 116 21.81 3.35 2.23
N GLY A 117 22.03 2.11 1.77
CA GLY A 117 23.12 1.23 2.21
C GLY A 117 22.89 0.58 3.58
N SER A 118 21.76 0.84 4.25
CA SER A 118 21.39 0.11 5.46
C SER A 118 21.08 -1.37 5.17
N HIS A 119 21.08 -2.21 6.20
CA HIS A 119 20.72 -3.63 6.04
C HIS A 119 19.30 -3.80 5.44
N THR A 120 18.35 -2.98 5.88
CA THR A 120 16.98 -2.96 5.36
C THR A 120 16.94 -2.62 3.87
N ASP A 121 17.68 -1.58 3.47
CA ASP A 121 17.76 -1.13 2.07
C ASP A 121 18.35 -2.23 1.16
N LEU A 122 19.49 -2.79 1.55
CA LEU A 122 20.14 -3.86 0.78
C LEU A 122 19.29 -5.14 0.71
N ALA A 123 18.53 -5.46 1.77
CA ALA A 123 17.64 -6.61 1.77
C ALA A 123 16.42 -6.37 0.85
N LEU A 124 15.77 -5.21 0.94
CA LEU A 124 14.66 -4.86 0.06
C LEU A 124 15.07 -4.79 -1.40
N ARG A 125 16.25 -4.24 -1.70
CA ARG A 125 16.79 -4.23 -3.07
C ARG A 125 16.75 -5.62 -3.69
N ARG A 126 17.21 -6.64 -2.98
CA ARG A 126 17.22 -8.04 -3.45
C ARG A 126 15.81 -8.61 -3.62
N VAL A 127 14.88 -8.27 -2.73
CA VAL A 127 13.47 -8.67 -2.85
C VAL A 127 12.82 -8.04 -4.10
N CYS A 128 13.24 -6.83 -4.43
CA CYS A 128 12.73 -6.04 -5.56
C CYS A 128 13.47 -6.33 -6.88
N GLU A 129 14.43 -7.24 -6.93
CA GLU A 129 15.11 -7.69 -8.16
C GLU A 129 14.18 -8.62 -8.97
N ILE A 130 13.10 -8.03 -9.51
CA ILE A 130 12.06 -8.71 -10.26
C ILE A 130 12.21 -8.41 -11.76
N PRO A 131 12.21 -9.44 -12.63
CA PRO A 131 12.21 -9.23 -14.08
C PRO A 131 11.00 -8.40 -14.54
N GLU A 132 11.20 -7.52 -15.52
CA GLU A 132 10.16 -6.59 -16.00
C GLU A 132 8.86 -7.31 -16.41
N GLN A 133 8.98 -8.47 -17.05
CA GLN A 133 7.84 -9.30 -17.46
C GLN A 133 6.99 -9.83 -16.29
N ARG A 134 7.54 -9.80 -15.07
CA ARG A 134 6.89 -10.33 -13.86
C ARG A 134 6.37 -9.24 -12.93
N LEU A 135 6.61 -7.95 -13.19
CA LEU A 135 6.32 -6.86 -12.25
C LEU A 135 4.87 -6.88 -11.72
N TRP A 136 3.92 -7.18 -12.60
CA TRP A 136 2.47 -7.10 -12.30
C TRP A 136 1.80 -8.46 -12.08
N HIS A 137 2.58 -9.50 -11.79
CA HIS A 137 2.03 -10.81 -11.47
C HIS A 137 1.63 -10.92 -10.01
N ARG A 138 0.52 -11.60 -9.71
CA ARG A 138 0.13 -11.88 -8.30
C ARG A 138 1.25 -12.55 -7.49
N GLU A 139 2.04 -13.41 -8.14
CA GLU A 139 3.18 -14.07 -7.51
C GLU A 139 4.28 -13.09 -7.09
N THR A 140 4.48 -12.00 -7.83
CA THR A 140 5.42 -10.94 -7.46
C THR A 140 4.97 -10.22 -6.19
N PHE A 141 3.69 -9.88 -6.10
CA PHE A 141 3.14 -9.28 -4.87
C PHE A 141 3.19 -10.25 -3.69
N ARG A 142 2.92 -11.54 -3.92
CA ARG A 142 3.12 -12.59 -2.92
C ARG A 142 4.57 -12.64 -2.45
N HIS A 143 5.53 -12.63 -3.37
CA HIS A 143 6.95 -12.63 -3.07
C HIS A 143 7.34 -11.42 -2.22
N ILE A 144 6.98 -10.21 -2.65
CA ILE A 144 7.31 -8.97 -1.93
C ILE A 144 6.71 -8.98 -0.53
N LEU A 145 5.39 -9.22 -0.41
CA LEU A 145 4.70 -9.24 0.88
C LEU A 145 5.27 -10.30 1.84
N SER A 146 5.58 -11.51 1.34
CA SER A 146 6.16 -12.59 2.15
C SER A 146 7.54 -12.24 2.69
N ASN A 147 8.25 -11.33 2.02
CA ASN A 147 9.59 -10.92 2.39
C ASN A 147 9.65 -9.56 3.12
N LEU A 148 8.53 -8.88 3.38
CA LEU A 148 8.52 -7.63 4.17
C LEU A 148 9.00 -7.81 5.63
N GLY A 149 9.17 -9.05 6.09
CA GLY A 149 9.83 -9.34 7.36
C GLY A 149 11.29 -8.87 7.46
N VAL A 150 11.95 -8.59 6.32
CA VAL A 150 13.33 -8.07 6.27
C VAL A 150 13.45 -6.62 6.75
N LEU A 151 12.32 -5.91 6.91
CA LEU A 151 12.31 -4.53 7.37
C LEU A 151 12.87 -4.43 8.80
N ASN A 152 13.92 -3.63 8.97
CA ASN A 152 14.36 -3.14 10.26
C ASN A 152 14.13 -1.63 10.33
N PHE A 153 13.24 -1.20 11.22
CA PHE A 153 12.84 0.20 11.37
C PHE A 153 13.96 1.12 11.88
N ALA A 154 15.08 0.59 12.38
CA ALA A 154 16.28 1.39 12.63
C ALA A 154 16.94 1.92 11.34
N GLY A 155 16.72 1.25 10.20
CA GLY A 155 17.19 1.67 8.87
C GLY A 155 16.14 2.42 8.05
N ILE A 156 15.03 2.84 8.66
CA ILE A 156 13.92 3.54 8.00
C ILE A 156 13.89 4.96 8.55
N GLN A 157 14.05 5.96 7.68
CA GLN A 157 14.00 7.37 8.04
C GLN A 157 12.56 7.85 8.24
N SER A 158 11.63 7.38 7.42
CA SER A 158 10.22 7.72 7.53
C SER A 158 9.36 6.62 6.92
N ASP A 159 8.14 6.46 7.44
CA ASP A 159 7.19 5.45 7.00
C ASP A 159 5.77 6.03 6.96
N VAL A 160 4.97 5.49 6.04
CA VAL A 160 3.57 5.85 5.88
C VAL A 160 2.74 4.62 5.50
N ALA A 161 1.54 4.51 6.07
CA ALA A 161 0.55 3.53 5.68
C ALA A 161 -0.87 4.10 5.79
N TYR A 162 -1.71 3.81 4.81
CA TYR A 162 -3.11 4.28 4.81
C TYR A 162 -4.00 3.41 3.91
N MET A 163 -5.29 3.64 4.02
CA MET A 163 -6.34 2.95 3.26
C MET A 163 -7.32 3.98 2.68
N ILE A 164 -7.70 3.80 1.42
CA ILE A 164 -8.66 4.65 0.70
C ILE A 164 -9.71 3.76 0.02
N PRO A 165 -11.01 3.97 0.26
CA PRO A 165 -11.59 4.82 1.30
C PRO A 165 -11.44 4.15 2.67
N ARG A 166 -11.55 4.94 3.74
CA ARG A 166 -11.68 4.39 5.10
C ARG A 166 -13.10 3.92 5.41
N ASP A 167 -14.08 4.60 4.84
CA ASP A 167 -15.49 4.44 5.18
C ASP A 167 -16.26 3.55 4.21
N ALA A 168 -17.16 2.74 4.76
CA ALA A 168 -18.00 1.79 4.03
C ALA A 168 -18.83 2.40 2.89
N GLY A 169 -19.33 3.63 3.07
CA GLY A 169 -20.15 4.31 2.05
C GLY A 169 -19.34 4.89 0.88
N TRP A 170 -18.01 4.81 0.90
CA TRP A 170 -17.14 5.57 0.00
C TRP A 170 -16.30 4.70 -0.93
N GLY A 171 -16.62 3.40 -1.04
CA GLY A 171 -15.96 2.44 -1.94
C GLY A 171 -15.65 3.02 -3.32
N LEU A 172 -14.40 2.91 -3.78
CA LEU A 172 -14.05 3.34 -5.13
C LEU A 172 -14.87 2.53 -6.14
N THR A 173 -15.43 3.19 -7.14
CA THR A 173 -16.04 2.53 -8.30
C THR A 173 -14.98 2.15 -9.32
N LEU A 174 -15.39 1.37 -10.32
CA LEU A 174 -14.55 1.15 -11.50
C LEU A 174 -14.25 2.47 -12.24
N GLU A 175 -15.21 3.41 -12.30
CA GLU A 175 -15.02 4.73 -12.92
C GLU A 175 -13.98 5.57 -12.17
N ASP A 176 -14.02 5.53 -10.83
CA ASP A 176 -13.02 6.19 -9.99
C ASP A 176 -11.61 5.70 -10.32
N LEU A 177 -11.43 4.38 -10.52
CA LEU A 177 -10.15 3.78 -10.88
C LEU A 177 -9.65 4.14 -12.29
N GLN A 178 -10.50 4.74 -13.14
CA GLN A 178 -10.07 5.28 -14.45
C GLN A 178 -9.56 6.72 -14.38
N LEU A 179 -9.67 7.40 -13.22
CA LEU A 179 -9.15 8.74 -13.06
C LEU A 179 -7.61 8.74 -13.17
N PRO A 180 -6.99 9.81 -13.72
CA PRO A 180 -5.54 9.89 -13.93
C PRO A 180 -4.70 9.53 -12.70
N LYS A 181 -5.19 9.87 -11.51
CA LYS A 181 -4.51 9.58 -10.25
C LYS A 181 -4.39 8.10 -9.91
N PHE A 182 -5.09 7.19 -10.58
CA PHE A 182 -4.97 5.74 -10.37
C PHE A 182 -4.34 5.01 -11.56
N HIS A 183 -3.90 5.72 -12.61
CA HIS A 183 -3.34 5.09 -13.81
C HIS A 183 -2.06 4.29 -13.55
N TYR A 184 -1.37 4.55 -12.43
CA TYR A 184 -0.22 3.78 -12.00
C TYR A 184 -0.61 2.38 -11.48
N LEU A 185 -1.86 2.15 -11.03
CA LEU A 185 -2.33 0.85 -10.56
C LEU A 185 -2.51 -0.10 -11.74
N ARG A 186 -1.60 -1.07 -11.85
CA ARG A 186 -1.59 -2.04 -12.94
C ARG A 186 -2.49 -3.24 -12.63
N PRO A 187 -3.27 -3.75 -13.60
CA PRO A 187 -4.00 -5.00 -13.45
C PRO A 187 -3.07 -6.15 -13.10
N LEU A 188 -3.47 -6.98 -12.13
CA LEU A 188 -2.69 -8.14 -11.74
C LEU A 188 -3.03 -9.35 -12.60
N VAL A 189 -1.99 -9.96 -13.18
CA VAL A 189 -2.07 -11.20 -13.95
C VAL A 189 -1.68 -12.42 -13.12
#